data_AF-A0A7J6UPI4-F1
#
_entry.id   AF-A0A7J6UPI4-F1
#
_cell.length_a   1.000
_cell.length_b   1.000
_cell.length_c   1.000
_cell.angle_alpha   90.00
_cell.angle_beta   90.00
_cell.angle_gamma   90.00
#
_symmetry.space_group_name_H-M   'P 1'
#
loop_
_entity.id
_entity.type
_entity.pdbx_description
1 polymer ?
#
loop_
_entity_poly.entity_id
_entity_poly.type
_entity_poly.pdbx_seq_one_letter_code
_entity_poly.pdbx_strand_id
1 'polypeptide(L)'
;TDVAAVPISELLHDAEKGGCQAGITYLQQLRLRKMVDPHSVLCIGSQLLTKYSGKLGDEKWPVLEQVLLASLQAGADDWSAYCLKALKKRFPKSHRVQRLVGQCNEARGDYDAAEEVYEGIMEEASDDMVTEKRKLAARLGEAGPTTAGGVEALSSDIANFQ
;
A
#
# COMPACT_ATOMS: atom_id res chain seq x y z
N THR A 1 3.06 19.98 21.82
CA THR A 1 2.13 20.44 20.78
C THR A 1 1.37 19.23 20.28
N ASP A 2 0.04 19.28 20.20
CA ASP A 2 -0.74 18.17 19.66
C ASP A 2 -0.56 18.12 18.14
N VAL A 3 0.26 17.18 17.66
CA VAL A 3 0.54 17.00 16.23
C VAL A 3 -0.73 16.64 15.44
N ALA A 4 -1.73 16.05 16.09
CA ALA A 4 -3.00 15.69 15.44
C ALA A 4 -3.84 16.94 15.07
N ALA A 5 -3.64 18.06 15.75
CA ALA A 5 -4.32 19.32 15.47
C ALA A 5 -3.63 20.14 14.36
N VAL A 6 -2.38 19.82 14.01
CA VAL A 6 -1.62 20.54 12.97
C VAL A 6 -2.19 20.22 11.58
N PRO A 7 -2.44 21.21 10.71
CA PRO A 7 -2.84 20.99 9.33
C PRO A 7 -1.81 20.17 8.54
N ILE A 8 -2.29 19.30 7.66
CA ILE A 8 -1.41 18.42 6.87
C ILE A 8 -0.53 19.22 5.90
N SER A 9 -1.00 20.37 5.41
CA SER A 9 -0.21 21.28 4.57
C SER A 9 0.99 21.87 5.32
N GLU A 10 0.85 22.17 6.61
CA GLU A 10 1.95 22.66 7.44
C GLU A 10 2.97 21.55 7.71
N LEU A 11 2.49 20.34 8.03
CA LEU A 11 3.36 19.17 8.19
C LEU A 11 4.11 18.81 6.91
N LEU A 12 3.46 18.95 5.74
CA LEU A 12 4.11 18.77 4.44
C LEU A 12 5.20 19.82 4.24
N HIS A 13 4.88 21.09 4.44
CA HIS A 13 5.84 22.18 4.29
C HIS A 13 7.08 22.00 5.17
N ASP A 14 6.91 21.51 6.40
CA ASP A 14 8.03 21.19 7.28
C ASP A 14 8.81 19.95 6.85
N ALA A 15 8.13 18.93 6.32
CA ALA A 15 8.79 17.76 5.74
C ALA A 15 9.61 18.12 4.47
N GLU A 16 9.12 19.05 3.65
CA GLU A 16 9.78 19.53 2.43
C GLU A 16 11.05 20.33 2.72
N LYS A 17 11.11 21.07 3.84
CA LYS A 17 12.35 21.70 4.33
C LYS A 17 13.44 20.66 4.66
N GLY A 18 13.06 19.40 4.80
CA GLY A 18 13.94 18.27 5.07
C GLY A 18 14.07 17.95 6.55
N GLY A 19 14.68 16.79 6.82
CA GLY A 19 14.87 16.27 8.18
C GLY A 19 14.09 14.99 8.44
N CYS A 20 14.74 14.06 9.15
CA CYS A 20 14.19 12.73 9.40
C CYS A 20 12.87 12.78 10.20
N GLN A 21 12.83 13.57 11.28
CA GLN A 21 11.67 13.60 12.17
C GLN A 21 10.45 14.24 11.51
N ALA A 22 10.63 15.35 10.78
CA ALA A 22 9.52 16.01 10.09
C ALA A 22 8.88 15.09 9.05
N GLY A 23 9.70 14.40 8.25
CA GLY A 23 9.21 13.43 7.27
C GLY A 23 8.48 12.24 7.91
N ILE A 24 9.03 11.67 9.00
CA ILE A 24 8.35 10.60 9.75
C ILE A 24 6.99 11.08 10.25
N THR A 25 6.96 12.24 10.90
CA THR A 25 5.73 12.81 11.45
C THR A 25 4.68 13.03 10.38
N TYR A 26 5.05 13.62 9.23
CA TYR A 26 4.14 13.83 8.11
C TYR A 26 3.53 12.50 7.61
N LEU A 27 4.39 11.50 7.32
CA LEU A 27 3.93 10.20 6.83
C LEU A 27 3.07 9.46 7.85
N GLN A 28 3.40 9.52 9.13
CA GLN A 28 2.58 8.99 10.22
C GLN A 28 1.19 9.63 10.24
N GLN A 29 1.11 10.96 10.13
CA GLN A 29 -0.16 11.68 10.15
C GLN A 29 -1.02 11.36 8.92
N LEU A 30 -0.42 11.18 7.74
CA LEU A 30 -1.15 10.69 6.57
C LEU A 30 -1.78 9.31 6.83
N ARG A 31 -1.06 8.37 7.45
CA ARG A 31 -1.60 7.04 7.80
C ARG A 31 -2.75 7.16 8.79
N LEU A 32 -2.55 7.90 9.88
CA LEU A 32 -3.53 8.04 10.96
C LEU A 32 -4.81 8.70 10.47
N ARG A 33 -4.70 9.70 9.60
CA ARG A 33 -5.83 10.43 9.02
C ARG A 33 -6.39 9.79 7.75
N LYS A 34 -5.83 8.66 7.32
CA LYS A 34 -6.22 7.92 6.10
C LYS A 34 -6.23 8.79 4.85
N MET A 35 -5.28 9.72 4.76
CA MET A 35 -5.15 10.62 3.61
C MET A 35 -4.30 9.99 2.52
N VAL A 36 -4.70 10.20 1.27
CA VAL A 36 -4.03 9.66 0.09
C VAL A 36 -3.39 10.81 -0.68
N ASP A 37 -2.05 10.79 -0.74
CA ASP A 37 -1.25 11.73 -1.53
C ASP A 37 0.01 11.01 -2.05
N PRO A 38 -0.08 10.30 -3.18
CA PRO A 38 1.02 9.46 -3.67
C PRO A 38 2.28 10.25 -4.01
N HIS A 39 2.12 11.45 -4.56
CA HIS A 39 3.25 12.29 -4.97
C HIS A 39 4.05 12.77 -3.77
N SER A 40 3.39 13.30 -2.73
CA SER A 40 4.08 13.75 -1.52
C SER A 40 4.65 12.57 -0.74
N VAL A 41 3.94 11.44 -0.67
CA VAL A 41 4.46 10.21 -0.03
C VAL A 41 5.73 9.73 -0.74
N LEU A 42 5.75 9.71 -2.07
CA LEU A 42 6.95 9.34 -2.83
C LEU A 42 8.08 10.33 -2.61
N CYS A 43 7.82 11.64 -2.68
CA CYS A 43 8.83 12.66 -2.49
C CYS A 43 9.47 12.60 -1.10
N ILE A 44 8.66 12.55 -0.03
CA ILE A 44 9.16 12.55 1.34
C ILE A 44 9.70 11.17 1.73
N GLY A 45 8.97 10.10 1.39
CA GLY A 45 9.34 8.72 1.74
C GLY A 45 10.63 8.25 1.06
N SER A 46 10.83 8.56 -0.22
CA SER A 46 12.09 8.25 -0.91
C SER A 46 13.29 8.94 -0.27
N GLN A 47 13.14 10.20 0.15
CA GLN A 47 14.18 10.93 0.87
C GLN A 47 14.49 10.31 2.23
N LEU A 48 13.47 9.88 2.97
CA LEU A 48 13.67 9.13 4.22
C LEU A 48 14.44 7.83 4.00
N LEU A 49 14.06 7.05 3.00
CA LEU A 49 14.69 5.77 2.69
C LEU A 49 16.11 5.90 2.14
N THR A 50 16.43 6.99 1.46
CA THR A 50 17.78 7.21 0.88
C THR A 50 18.72 7.89 1.87
N LYS A 51 18.29 8.99 2.50
CA LYS A 51 19.15 9.84 3.35
C LYS A 51 19.15 9.41 4.81
N TYR A 52 18.07 8.80 5.28
CA TYR A 52 17.84 8.56 6.71
C TYR A 52 17.56 7.11 7.07
N SER A 53 17.73 6.13 6.17
CA SER A 53 17.36 4.73 6.45
C SER A 53 17.97 4.16 7.73
N GLY A 54 19.18 4.57 8.13
CA GLY A 54 19.81 4.12 9.38
C GLY A 54 19.18 4.71 10.65
N LYS A 55 18.43 5.81 10.53
CA LYS A 55 17.79 6.54 11.64
C LYS A 55 16.30 6.23 11.80
N LEU A 56 15.69 5.53 10.83
CA LEU A 56 14.25 5.25 10.84
C LEU A 56 13.82 4.26 11.93
N GLY A 57 14.71 3.38 12.39
CA GLY A 57 14.33 2.33 13.36
C GLY A 57 13.12 1.53 12.86
N ASP A 58 12.10 1.41 13.70
CA ASP A 58 10.86 0.68 13.37
C ASP A 58 9.97 1.40 12.35
N GLU A 59 10.10 2.72 12.18
CA GLU A 59 9.39 3.49 11.16
C GLU A 59 9.82 3.12 9.74
N LYS A 60 10.95 2.42 9.58
CA LYS A 60 11.41 1.97 8.27
C LYS A 60 10.35 1.13 7.53
N TRP A 61 9.67 0.24 8.23
CA TRP A 61 8.76 -0.72 7.58
C TRP A 61 7.45 -0.07 7.13
N PRO A 62 6.76 0.74 7.96
CA PRO A 62 5.62 1.54 7.52
C PRO A 62 5.95 2.50 6.37
N VAL A 63 7.14 3.12 6.38
CA VAL A 63 7.58 4.00 5.29
C VAL A 63 7.78 3.21 3.99
N LEU A 64 8.45 2.05 4.05
CA LEU A 64 8.61 1.18 2.87
C LEU A 64 7.25 0.79 2.27
N GLU A 65 6.27 0.41 3.10
CA GLU A 65 4.94 0.03 2.65
C GLU A 65 4.17 1.21 2.03
N GLN A 66 4.20 2.39 2.66
CA GLN A 66 3.57 3.58 2.08
C GLN A 66 4.20 3.98 0.75
N VAL A 67 5.53 3.96 0.66
CA VAL A 67 6.24 4.27 -0.59
C VAL A 67 5.90 3.25 -1.67
N LEU A 68 5.79 1.96 -1.32
CA LEU A 68 5.33 0.92 -2.24
C LEU A 68 3.93 1.26 -2.76
N LEU A 69 2.94 1.46 -1.89
CA LEU A 69 1.57 1.72 -2.32
C LEU A 69 1.45 3.01 -3.15
N ALA A 70 2.16 4.07 -2.76
CA ALA A 70 2.21 5.32 -3.52
C ALA A 70 2.89 5.12 -4.88
N SER A 71 3.95 4.31 -4.95
CA SER A 71 4.65 4.00 -6.21
C SER A 71 3.78 3.24 -7.20
N LEU A 72 2.93 2.33 -6.74
CA LEU A 72 1.97 1.63 -7.60
C LEU A 72 0.96 2.60 -8.22
N GLN A 73 0.47 3.57 -7.43
CA GLN A 73 -0.48 4.58 -7.92
C GLN A 73 0.16 5.58 -8.88
N ALA A 74 1.44 5.89 -8.71
CA ALA A 74 2.17 6.83 -9.54
C ALA A 74 2.93 6.20 -10.72
N GLY A 75 2.90 4.87 -10.87
CA GLY A 75 3.68 4.15 -11.89
C GLY A 75 5.20 4.21 -11.69
N ALA A 76 5.67 4.33 -10.45
CA ALA A 76 7.10 4.43 -10.11
C ALA A 76 7.69 3.04 -9.80
N ASP A 77 7.81 2.19 -10.81
CA ASP A 77 8.12 0.76 -10.65
C ASP A 77 9.42 0.44 -9.91
N ASP A 78 10.46 1.27 -10.07
CA ASP A 78 11.73 1.09 -9.35
C ASP A 78 11.53 1.15 -7.83
N TRP A 79 10.66 2.05 -7.36
CA TRP A 79 10.34 2.20 -5.95
C TRP A 79 9.48 1.05 -5.43
N SER A 80 8.49 0.59 -6.23
CA SER A 80 7.66 -0.55 -5.85
C SER A 80 8.50 -1.81 -5.69
N ALA A 81 9.40 -2.08 -6.64
CA ALA A 81 10.30 -3.22 -6.62
C ALA A 81 11.30 -3.16 -5.45
N TYR A 82 11.92 -1.99 -5.21
CA TYR A 82 12.83 -1.78 -4.09
C TYR A 82 12.14 -2.05 -2.75
N CYS A 83 10.98 -1.43 -2.53
CA CYS A 83 10.25 -1.56 -1.27
C CYS A 83 9.76 -2.98 -1.04
N LEU A 84 9.18 -3.62 -2.07
CA LEU A 84 8.68 -4.99 -1.97
C LEU A 84 9.80 -5.97 -1.62
N LYS A 85 10.97 -5.84 -2.27
CA LYS A 85 12.14 -6.68 -2.00
C LYS A 85 12.60 -6.55 -0.53
N ALA A 86 12.64 -5.32 0.00
CA ALA A 86 13.02 -5.07 1.38
C ALA A 86 12.02 -5.69 2.37
N LEU A 87 10.71 -5.55 2.10
CA LEU A 87 9.64 -6.08 2.94
C LEU A 87 9.61 -7.62 2.92
N LYS A 88 9.71 -8.26 1.74
CA LYS A 88 9.81 -9.73 1.61
C LYS A 88 11.00 -10.30 2.37
N LYS A 89 12.16 -9.63 2.32
CA LYS A 89 13.35 -10.05 3.06
C LYS A 89 13.14 -10.01 4.57
N ARG A 90 12.43 -9.00 5.08
CA ARG A 90 12.23 -8.82 6.53
C ARG A 90 11.09 -9.66 7.10
N PHE A 91 10.03 -9.86 6.33
CA PHE A 91 8.79 -10.52 6.75
C PHE A 91 8.31 -11.56 5.71
N PRO A 92 9.09 -12.62 5.45
CA PRO A 92 8.83 -13.55 4.34
C PRO A 92 7.52 -14.33 4.45
N LYS A 93 6.96 -14.47 5.65
CA LYS A 93 5.70 -15.19 5.93
C LYS A 93 4.53 -14.28 6.31
N SER A 94 4.66 -12.97 6.10
CA SER A 94 3.61 -12.04 6.50
C SER A 94 2.52 -11.98 5.44
N HIS A 95 1.27 -12.27 5.83
CA HIS A 95 0.09 -12.07 4.97
C HIS A 95 -0.02 -10.62 4.48
N ARG A 96 0.38 -9.65 5.32
CA ARG A 96 0.44 -8.24 4.90
C ARG A 96 1.40 -8.02 3.72
N VAL A 97 2.58 -8.65 3.75
CA VAL A 97 3.54 -8.57 2.64
C VAL A 97 3.07 -9.38 1.43
N GLN A 98 2.45 -10.53 1.63
CA GLN A 98 1.86 -11.31 0.54
C GLN A 98 0.74 -10.51 -0.15
N ARG A 99 -0.12 -9.80 0.59
CA ARG A 99 -1.08 -8.87 -0.01
C ARG A 99 -0.39 -7.84 -0.91
N LEU A 100 0.69 -7.20 -0.44
CA LEU A 100 1.44 -6.24 -1.26
C LEU A 100 1.99 -6.87 -2.56
N VAL A 101 2.30 -8.18 -2.58
CA VAL A 101 2.65 -8.91 -3.81
C VAL A 101 1.44 -8.93 -4.76
N GLY A 102 0.26 -9.32 -4.28
CA GLY A 102 -0.97 -9.29 -5.06
C GLY A 102 -1.27 -7.89 -5.61
N GLN A 103 -1.10 -6.84 -4.81
CA GLN A 103 -1.30 -5.46 -5.26
C GLN A 103 -0.31 -5.04 -6.35
N CYS A 104 0.92 -5.56 -6.33
CA CYS A 104 1.90 -5.33 -7.39
C CYS A 104 1.53 -6.07 -8.69
N ASN A 105 0.91 -7.26 -8.59
CA ASN A 105 0.40 -7.99 -9.75
C ASN A 105 -0.80 -7.25 -10.38
N GLU A 106 -1.74 -6.77 -9.55
CA GLU A 106 -2.84 -5.91 -10.01
C GLU A 106 -2.33 -4.67 -10.76
N ALA A 107 -1.33 -3.97 -10.22
CA ALA A 107 -0.76 -2.78 -10.85
C ALA A 107 -0.11 -3.07 -12.22
N ARG A 108 0.30 -4.32 -12.47
CA ARG A 108 0.84 -4.79 -13.75
C ARG A 108 -0.24 -5.34 -14.69
N GLY A 109 -1.49 -5.40 -14.24
CA GLY A 109 -2.61 -6.01 -14.97
C GLY A 109 -2.61 -7.55 -14.93
N ASP A 110 -1.80 -8.16 -14.05
CA ASP A 110 -1.75 -9.61 -13.86
C ASP A 110 -2.74 -10.00 -12.74
N TYR A 111 -4.03 -9.95 -13.07
CA TYR A 111 -5.12 -10.16 -12.10
C TYR A 111 -5.20 -11.63 -11.64
N ASP A 112 -4.93 -12.59 -12.53
CA ASP A 112 -4.85 -14.01 -12.20
C ASP A 112 -3.80 -14.29 -11.11
N ALA A 113 -2.58 -13.78 -11.30
CA ALA A 113 -1.52 -13.95 -10.30
C ALA A 113 -1.78 -13.16 -9.02
N ALA A 114 -2.61 -12.11 -9.06
CA ALA A 114 -3.05 -11.43 -7.84
C ALA A 114 -4.06 -12.28 -7.06
N GLU A 115 -5.03 -12.87 -7.78
CA GLU A 115 -6.07 -13.72 -7.19
C GLU A 115 -5.48 -14.97 -6.53
N GLU A 116 -4.55 -15.67 -7.19
CA GLU A 116 -3.85 -16.84 -6.63
C GLU A 116 -3.17 -16.50 -5.29
N VAL A 117 -2.53 -15.33 -5.21
CA VAL A 117 -1.90 -14.86 -3.97
C VAL A 117 -2.92 -14.62 -2.87
N TYR A 118 -4.09 -14.05 -3.19
CA TYR A 118 -5.13 -13.77 -2.21
C TYR A 118 -5.83 -15.05 -1.74
N GLU A 119 -6.09 -15.99 -2.63
CA GLU A 119 -6.64 -17.30 -2.29
C GLU A 119 -5.73 -18.06 -1.32
N GLY A 120 -4.41 -18.08 -1.60
CA GLY A 120 -3.45 -18.72 -0.69
C GLY A 120 -3.42 -18.09 0.71
N ILE A 121 -3.63 -16.78 0.85
CA ILE A 121 -3.78 -16.15 2.17
C ILE A 121 -5.09 -16.59 2.84
N MET A 122 -6.19 -16.66 2.09
CA MET A 122 -7.51 -17.00 2.63
C MET A 122 -7.64 -18.46 3.05
N GLU A 123 -6.86 -19.37 2.44
CA GLU A 123 -6.74 -20.76 2.89
C GLU A 123 -6.13 -20.85 4.31
N GLU A 124 -5.20 -19.95 4.65
CA GLU A 124 -4.57 -19.90 5.97
C GLU A 124 -5.35 -19.04 6.98
N ALA A 125 -6.06 -18.00 6.51
CA ALA A 125 -6.77 -17.01 7.32
C ALA A 125 -8.10 -16.60 6.67
N SER A 126 -9.12 -17.43 6.85
CA SER A 126 -10.43 -17.28 6.22
C SER A 126 -11.26 -16.08 6.71
N ASP A 127 -10.85 -15.40 7.79
CA ASP A 127 -11.50 -14.20 8.33
C ASP A 127 -10.79 -12.88 7.95
N ASP A 128 -9.80 -12.94 7.03
CA ASP A 128 -9.08 -11.77 6.55
C ASP A 128 -9.88 -10.95 5.53
N MET A 129 -10.80 -10.14 6.06
CA MET A 129 -11.64 -9.21 5.29
C MET A 129 -10.85 -8.21 4.44
N VAL A 130 -9.56 -7.98 4.73
CA VAL A 130 -8.72 -7.07 3.92
C VAL A 130 -8.29 -7.79 2.65
N THR A 131 -7.90 -9.05 2.76
CA THR A 131 -7.56 -9.91 1.61
C THR A 131 -8.78 -10.13 0.71
N GLU A 132 -9.95 -10.41 1.28
CA GLU A 132 -11.20 -10.56 0.52
C GLU A 132 -11.50 -9.32 -0.34
N LYS A 133 -11.43 -8.12 0.24
CA LYS A 133 -11.66 -6.87 -0.49
C LYS A 133 -10.64 -6.64 -1.60
N ARG A 134 -9.41 -7.15 -1.46
CA ARG A 134 -8.40 -7.07 -2.51
C ARG A 134 -8.64 -8.08 -3.62
N LYS A 135 -9.12 -9.29 -3.30
CA LYS A 135 -9.57 -10.27 -4.29
C LYS A 135 -10.70 -9.70 -5.15
N LEU A 136 -11.71 -9.10 -4.52
CA LEU A 136 -12.77 -8.37 -5.25
C LEU A 136 -12.20 -7.26 -6.14
N ALA A 137 -11.25 -6.48 -5.64
CA ALA A 137 -10.61 -5.42 -6.42
C ALA A 137 -9.85 -5.97 -7.65
N ALA A 138 -9.19 -7.12 -7.55
CA ALA A 138 -8.53 -7.78 -8.66
C ALA A 138 -9.54 -8.21 -9.73
N ARG A 139 -10.63 -8.89 -9.34
CA ARG A 139 -11.73 -9.29 -10.23
C ARG A 139 -12.38 -8.10 -10.94
N LEU A 140 -12.59 -7.00 -10.21
CA LEU A 140 -13.07 -5.74 -10.80
C LEU A 140 -12.08 -5.14 -11.81
N GLY A 141 -10.77 -5.27 -11.55
CA GLY A 141 -9.73 -4.86 -12.49
C GLY A 141 -9.76 -5.68 -13.78
N GLU A 142 -9.91 -7.00 -13.67
CA GLU A 142 -9.99 -7.92 -14.80
C GLU A 142 -11.24 -7.68 -15.67
N ALA A 143 -12.40 -7.48 -15.03
CA ALA A 143 -13.67 -7.19 -15.70
C ALA A 143 -13.66 -5.84 -16.48
N GLY A 144 -12.67 -4.99 -16.21
CA GLY A 144 -12.50 -3.70 -16.87
C GLY A 144 -13.53 -2.64 -16.44
N PRO A 145 -13.56 -1.48 -17.10
CA PRO A 145 -14.32 -0.30 -16.63
C PRO A 145 -15.83 -0.39 -16.85
N THR A 146 -16.36 -1.53 -17.31
CA THR A 146 -17.78 -1.63 -17.67
C THR A 146 -18.64 -1.85 -16.44
N THR A 147 -19.78 -1.15 -16.36
CA THR A 147 -20.73 -1.31 -15.26
C THR A 147 -21.27 -2.75 -15.18
N ALA A 148 -21.46 -3.42 -16.33
CA ALA A 148 -21.92 -4.80 -16.37
C ALA A 148 -20.91 -5.78 -15.77
N GLY A 149 -19.64 -5.72 -16.19
CA GLY A 149 -18.57 -6.56 -15.63
C GLY A 149 -18.35 -6.31 -14.14
N GLY A 150 -18.43 -5.04 -13.70
CA GLY A 150 -18.34 -4.71 -12.28
C GLY A 150 -19.48 -5.29 -11.43
N VAL A 151 -20.72 -5.26 -11.95
CA VAL A 151 -21.89 -5.86 -11.25
C VAL A 151 -21.80 -7.38 -11.19
N GLU A 152 -21.31 -8.02 -12.25
CA GLU A 152 -21.10 -9.47 -12.29
C GLU A 152 -20.06 -9.93 -11.27
N ALA A 153 -18.89 -9.26 -11.22
CA ALA A 153 -17.84 -9.54 -10.24
C ALA A 153 -18.36 -9.42 -8.79
N LEU A 154 -19.09 -8.34 -8.49
CA LEU A 154 -19.71 -8.15 -7.17
C LEU A 154 -20.77 -9.22 -6.84
N SER A 155 -21.58 -9.62 -7.82
CA SER A 155 -22.63 -10.62 -7.62
C SER A 155 -22.04 -12.01 -7.35
N SER A 156 -20.96 -12.38 -8.05
CA SER A 156 -20.21 -13.62 -7.80
C SER A 156 -19.64 -13.65 -6.39
N ASP A 157 -19.07 -12.54 -5.92
CA ASP A 157 -18.52 -12.46 -4.56
C ASP A 157 -19.60 -12.63 -3.49
N ILE A 158 -20.77 -11.97 -3.65
CA ILE A 158 -21.90 -12.13 -2.71
C ILE A 158 -22.39 -13.59 -2.63
N ALA A 159 -22.41 -14.30 -3.76
CA ALA A 159 -22.84 -15.71 -3.79
C ALA A 159 -21.90 -16.63 -3.00
N ASN A 160 -20.61 -16.27 -2.86
CA ASN A 160 -19.64 -17.05 -2.09
C ASN A 160 -19.75 -16.83 -0.56
N PHE A 161 -20.59 -15.88 -0.10
CA PHE A 161 -20.83 -15.60 1.33
C PHE A 161 -22.13 -16.25 1.89
N GLN A 162 -22.79 -17.13 1.12
CA GLN A 162 -23.96 -17.91 1.57
C GLN A 162 -23.60 -19.38 1.83
#